data_AF-A0A2I0CVY2-F1
#
_entry.id   AF-A0A2I0CVY2-F1
#
_cell.length_a   1.000
_cell.length_b   1.000
_cell.length_c   1.000
_cell.angle_alpha   90.00
_cell.angle_beta   90.00
_cell.angle_gamma   90.00
#
_symmetry.space_group_name_H-M   'P 1'
#
loop_
_entity.id
_entity.type
_entity.pdbx_description
1 polymer ?
#
loop_
_entity_poly.entity_id
_entity_poly.type
_entity_poly.pdbx_seq_one_letter_code
_entity_poly.pdbx_strand_id
1 'polypeptide(L)' 'MERWSSHIGFILAAVGAAVGIGNIWRFPALLGQNGGGAYLIPYLIAVFFFALPLMILEIAIGRHFRGTVVSSFKAVRP' A
#
# COMPACT_ATOMS: atom_id res chain seq x y z
N MET A 1 -4.96 18.80 -15.07
CA MET A 1 -5.27 17.54 -14.34
C MET A 1 -5.96 16.64 -15.34
N GLU A 2 -5.18 15.88 -16.10
CA GLU A 2 -5.73 14.88 -17.03
C GLU A 2 -6.55 13.90 -16.19
N ARG A 3 -7.88 13.95 -16.34
CA ARG A 3 -8.78 13.06 -15.63
C ARG A 3 -8.54 11.69 -16.25
N TRP A 4 -7.91 10.78 -15.52
CA TRP A 4 -7.63 9.43 -15.98
C TRP A 4 -8.92 8.86 -16.58
N SER A 5 -8.92 8.64 -17.90
CA SER A 5 -10.11 8.35 -18.70
C SER A 5 -10.78 7.02 -18.31
N SER A 6 -10.09 6.21 -17.49
CA SER A 6 -10.62 4.95 -16.98
C SER A 6 -10.18 4.71 -15.53
N HIS A 7 -11.14 4.59 -14.61
CA HIS A 7 -10.90 4.15 -13.21
C HIS A 7 -10.05 2.88 -13.14
N ILE A 8 -10.19 1.99 -14.13
CA ILE A 8 -9.46 0.74 -14.23
C ILE A 8 -7.95 0.99 -14.42
N GLY A 9 -7.57 1.97 -15.26
CA GLY A 9 -6.16 2.31 -15.49
C GLY A 9 -5.49 2.85 -14.22
N PHE A 10 -6.22 3.63 -13.42
CA PHE A 10 -5.73 4.12 -12.14
C PHE A 10 -5.55 2.97 -11.12
N ILE A 11 -6.52 2.07 -11.03
CA ILE A 11 -6.43 0.90 -10.13
C ILE A 11 -5.27 -0.01 -10.55
N LEU A 12 -5.10 -0.28 -11.85
CA LEU A 12 -3.99 -1.10 -12.36
C LEU A 12 -2.62 -0.47 -12.08
N ALA A 13 -2.48 0.85 -12.28
CA ALA A 13 -1.24 1.56 -11.97
C ALA A 13 -0.94 1.54 -10.45
N ALA A 14 -1.96 1.71 -9.61
CA ALA A 14 -1.83 1.62 -8.16
C ALA A 14 -1.47 0.21 -7.70
N VAL A 15 -2.09 -0.82 -8.27
CA VAL A 15 -1.78 -2.24 -7.99
C VAL A 15 -0.36 -2.57 -8.46
N GLY A 16 0.06 -2.10 -9.63
CA GLY A 16 1.43 -2.28 -10.12
C GLY A 16 2.48 -1.57 -9.27
N ALA A 17 2.14 -0.42 -8.67
CA ALA A 17 3.01 0.26 -7.71
C ALA A 17 3.05 -0.45 -6.34
N ALA A 18 1.94 -1.03 -5.90
CA ALA A 18 1.85 -1.74 -4.63
C ALA A 18 2.48 -3.14 -4.68
N VAL A 19 2.41 -3.82 -5.83
CA VAL A 19 2.97 -5.17 -6.04
C VAL A 19 4.39 -5.04 -6.62
N GLY A 20 5.37 -4.85 -5.73
CA GLY A 20 6.79 -4.85 -6.11
C GLY A 20 7.38 -6.26 -6.25
N ILE A 21 8.48 -6.38 -7.02
CA ILE A 21 9.31 -7.60 -7.14
C ILE A 21 9.66 -8.18 -5.76
N GLY A 22 9.90 -7.31 -4.78
CA GLY A 22 10.18 -7.71 -3.40
C GLY A 22 9.04 -8.49 -2.74
N ASN A 23 7.78 -8.19 -3.05
CA ASN A 23 6.64 -8.92 -2.49
C ASN A 23 6.51 -10.32 -3.11
N ILE A 24 6.90 -10.49 -4.38
CA ILE A 24 6.84 -11.77 -5.09
C ILE A 24 7.88 -12.77 -4.56
N TRP A 25 9.07 -12.31 -4.18
CA TRP A 25 10.15 -13.19 -3.70
C TRP A 25 10.18 -13.35 -2.16
N ARG A 26 9.87 -12.28 -1.42
CA ARG A 26 9.93 -12.29 0.04
C ARG A 26 8.73 -12.99 0.68
N PHE A 27 7.55 -12.93 0.04
CA PHE A 27 6.35 -13.62 0.50
C PHE A 27 6.51 -15.15 0.54
N PRO A 28 6.92 -15.85 -0.54
CA PRO A 28 7.12 -17.30 -0.50
C PRO A 28 8.27 -17.72 0.44
N ALA A 29 9.31 -16.88 0.56
CA ALA A 29 10.41 -17.14 1.50
C ALA A 29 9.95 -17.06 2.97
N LEU A 30 9.14 -16.07 3.35
CA LEU A 30 8.56 -15.97 4.70
C LEU A 30 7.53 -17.07 4.97
N LEU A 31 6.70 -17.40 3.97
CA LEU A 31 5.75 -18.51 4.06
C LEU A 31 6.49 -19.82 4.35
N GLY A 32 7.53 -20.14 3.58
CA GLY A 32 8.29 -21.38 3.76
C GLY A 32 8.95 -21.50 5.14
N GLN A 33 9.44 -20.38 5.70
CA GLN A 33 10.13 -20.38 7.00
C GLN A 33 9.17 -20.38 8.21
N ASN A 34 7.99 -19.78 8.09
CA ASN A 34 7.07 -19.58 9.22
C ASN A 34 5.89 -20.59 9.27
N GLY A 35 6.08 -21.80 8.74
CA GLY A 35 5.06 -22.86 8.81
C GLY A 35 4.18 -23.00 7.56
N GLY A 36 4.65 -22.54 6.40
CA GLY A 36 4.02 -22.73 5.10
C GLY A 36 2.69 -21.99 4.96
N GLY A 37 1.65 -22.69 4.52
CA GLY A 37 0.32 -22.14 4.27
C GLY A 37 -0.39 -21.58 5.52
N ALA A 38 -0.04 -22.06 6.72
CA ALA A 38 -0.64 -21.57 7.97
C ALA A 38 -0.27 -20.10 8.26
N TYR A 39 0.88 -19.63 7.78
CA TYR A 39 1.32 -18.25 7.95
C TYR A 39 0.50 -17.24 7.12
N LEU A 40 -0.29 -17.68 6.13
CA LEU A 40 -1.20 -16.79 5.40
C LEU A 40 -2.26 -16.18 6.30
N ILE A 41 -2.76 -16.91 7.30
CA ILE A 41 -3.86 -16.46 8.15
C ILE A 41 -3.47 -15.19 8.94
N PRO A 42 -2.41 -15.20 9.77
CA PRO A 42 -1.98 -13.99 10.47
C PRO A 42 -1.47 -12.90 9.51
N TYR A 43 -0.87 -13.28 8.37
CA TYR A 43 -0.42 -12.31 7.37
C TYR A 43 -1.59 -11.53 6.75
N LEU A 44 -2.67 -12.20 6.35
CA LEU A 44 -3.85 -11.55 5.79
C LEU A 44 -4.56 -10.66 6.81
N ILE A 45 -4.63 -11.09 8.07
CA ILE A 45 -5.16 -10.28 9.16
C ILE A 45 -4.29 -9.02 9.33
N ALA A 46 -2.97 -9.17 9.39
CA ALA A 46 -2.07 -8.03 9.51
C ALA A 46 -2.20 -7.07 8.31
N VAL A 47 -2.26 -7.58 7.08
CA VAL A 47 -2.46 -6.74 5.89
C VAL A 47 -3.81 -6.03 5.95
N PHE A 48 -4.88 -6.69 6.36
CA PHE A 48 -6.19 -6.07 6.49
C PHE A 48 -6.21 -4.94 7.54
N PHE A 49 -5.64 -5.19 8.72
CA PHE A 49 -5.65 -4.21 9.82
C PHE A 49 -4.58 -3.13 9.72
N PHE A 50 -3.49 -3.35 8.98
CA PHE A 50 -2.43 -2.35 8.83
C PHE A 50 -2.43 -1.72 7.44
N ALA A 51 -2.47 -2.52 6.37
CA ALA A 51 -2.36 -1.98 5.01
C ALA A 51 -3.58 -1.15 4.60
N LEU A 52 -4.81 -1.57 4.94
CA LEU A 52 -6.01 -0.77 4.64
C LEU A 52 -6.02 0.59 5.33
N PRO A 53 -5.87 0.71 6.67
CA PRO A 53 -5.87 2.03 7.30
C PRO A 53 -4.66 2.87 6.89
N LEU A 54 -3.49 2.26 6.65
CA LEU A 54 -2.33 2.99 6.15
C LEU A 54 -2.58 3.56 4.75
N MET A 55 -3.21 2.78 3.86
CA MET A 55 -3.57 3.25 2.52
C MET A 55 -4.63 4.36 2.57
N ILE A 56 -5.63 4.23 3.45
CA ILE A 56 -6.63 5.29 3.67
C ILE A 56 -5.95 6.56 4.20
N LEU A 57 -5.00 6.42 5.13
CA LEU A 57 -4.25 7.54 5.70
C LEU A 57 -3.40 8.23 4.62
N GLU A 58 -2.71 7.46 3.78
CA GLU A 58 -1.88 7.98 2.69
C GLU A 58 -2.72 8.74 1.65
N ILE A 59 -3.89 8.20 1.29
CA ILE A 59 -4.85 8.87 0.40
C ILE A 59 -5.44 10.12 1.05
N ALA A 60 -5.78 10.06 2.35
CA ALA A 60 -6.33 11.21 3.08
C ALA A 60 -5.31 12.36 3.16
N ILE A 61 -4.05 12.05 3.50
CA ILE A 61 -2.95 13.01 3.53
C ILE A 61 -2.69 13.58 2.13
N GLY A 62 -2.57 12.72 1.11
CA GLY A 62 -2.34 13.16 -0.27
C GLY A 62 -3.47 14.05 -0.82
N ARG A 63 -4.72 13.81 -0.38
CA ARG A 63 -5.88 14.60 -0.77
C ARG A 63 -5.96 15.94 -0.01
N HIS A 64 -5.56 15.97 1.26
CA HIS A 64 -5.59 17.18 2.09
C HIS A 64 -4.45 18.16 1.74
N PHE A 65 -3.25 17.66 1.46
CA PHE A 65 -2.08 18.50 1.19
C PHE A 65 -1.76 18.69 -0.30
N ARG A 66 -2.44 17.95 -1.20
CA ARG A 66 -2.21 17.94 -2.66
C ARG A 66 -0.71 17.83 -3.03
N GLY A 67 0.09 17.23 -2.15
CA GLY A 67 1.55 17.18 -2.23
C GLY A 67 2.11 15.94 -1.53
N THR A 68 3.37 15.61 -1.85
CA THR A 68 4.09 14.41 -1.40
C THR A 68 4.10 14.28 0.14
N VAL A 69 4.18 13.05 0.66
CA VAL A 69 4.22 12.72 2.11
C VAL A 69 5.19 13.62 2.90
N VAL A 70 6.33 14.01 2.30
CA VAL A 70 7.35 14.91 2.87
C VAL A 70 6.85 16.35 3.09
N SER A 71 6.01 16.88 2.19
CA SER A 71 5.40 18.21 2.31
C SER A 71 4.35 18.25 3.43
N SER A 72 3.58 17.17 3.57
CA SER A 72 2.53 17.05 4.60
C SER A 72 3.11 16.95 6.02
N PHE A 73 4.23 16.24 6.18
CA PHE A 73 4.92 16.16 7.47
C PHE A 73 5.49 17.52 7.93
N LYS A 74 5.97 18.35 6.99
CA LYS A 74 6.42 19.73 7.29
C LYS A 74 5.29 20.68 7.69
N ALA A 75 4.06 20.41 7.27
CA ALA A 75 2.91 21.26 7.61
C ALA A 75 2.27 20.87 8.95
N VAL A 76 2.36 19.59 9.36
CA VAL A 76 1.89 19.11 10.67
C VAL A 76 2.85 19.49 11.81
N ARG A 77 4.14 19.63 11.52
CA ARG A 77 5.14 20.17 12.46
C ARG A 77 6.02 21.18 11.73
N PRO A 78 5.85 22.50 11.98
CA PRO A 78 6.79 23.50 11.50
C PRO A 78 8.19 23.29 12.12
#